data_AF-A0A952BLI1-F1
#
_entry.id   AF-A0A952BLI1-F1
#
_cell.length_a   1.000
_cell.length_b   1.000
_cell.length_c   1.000
_cell.angle_alpha   90.00
_cell.angle_beta   90.00
_cell.angle_gamma   90.00
#
_symmetry.space_group_name_H-M   'P 1'
#
loop_
_entity.id
_entity.type
_entity.pdbx_description
1 polymer ?
#
loop_
_entity_poly.entity_id
_entity_poly.type
_entity_poly.pdbx_seq_one_letter_code
_entity_poly.pdbx_strand_id
1 'polypeptide(L)'
;MSRMTALVGNAAANGVLIVNLSMGSNKHEDWDAFTHAAKAHPDMLFVVSAGNNGRDIDQQPVYPAVLPLDNIITVTSAELTGELAQGSNSGVRAVDLLVPGENLTVTGFDGRPVRVSGSSYAAARITAMAARLLAHHPDWRAAELKAAIFARALTPMLDKSAHVSQGFIPDPDRADTRPVVRRDIPLESIGRHVLSANVVGSWYGYVSAGVTVLAVVLAFALIWLRLSNNALPLRTAMGPNTVRLVVWGSAILISVLIVTALLVGLSKRTAEQRFTHTLRPSFAYFEGTRWNLGELRPATAQAAKILGQCRILVADIDLHILRGPDTFMYFLDSTAKELVRRVALPKPTVYFVRDSLQKDAYDAEAIGKGNSNTRPTLIYTVWMTQDIADPGISLAHELIHILADSGDHVERPRNVMRADTSPENVELSSTQCEQIINTGEKNGLLRRLSSSPKPLPQGALFEFPARVGGGQERMEMG
;
A
#
# COMPACT_ATOMS: atom_id res chain seq x y z
N MET A 1 -32.66 -14.94 -36.64
CA MET A 1 -32.28 -16.06 -35.76
C MET A 1 -33.51 -16.74 -35.14
N SER A 2 -34.26 -17.54 -35.90
CA SER A 2 -35.60 -18.03 -35.49
C SER A 2 -35.62 -19.04 -34.33
N ARG A 3 -34.47 -19.66 -34.00
CA ARG A 3 -34.38 -20.65 -32.91
C ARG A 3 -34.15 -20.05 -31.52
N MET A 4 -33.95 -18.73 -31.41
CA MET A 4 -33.57 -18.12 -30.13
C MET A 4 -34.67 -18.25 -29.07
N THR A 5 -35.94 -18.23 -29.46
CA THR A 5 -37.05 -18.49 -28.52
C THR A 5 -36.97 -19.86 -27.87
N ALA A 6 -36.71 -20.89 -28.66
CA ALA A 6 -36.54 -22.25 -28.13
C ALA A 6 -35.26 -22.38 -27.28
N LEU A 7 -34.17 -21.73 -27.69
CA LEU A 7 -32.89 -21.77 -26.97
C LEU A 7 -32.99 -21.13 -25.59
N VAL A 8 -33.52 -19.91 -25.51
CA VAL A 8 -33.70 -19.19 -24.24
C VAL A 8 -34.71 -19.92 -23.35
N GLY A 9 -35.84 -20.37 -23.92
CA GLY A 9 -36.84 -21.13 -23.17
C GLY A 9 -36.30 -22.45 -22.62
N ASN A 10 -35.46 -23.16 -23.37
CA ASN A 10 -34.80 -24.37 -22.89
C ASN A 10 -33.77 -24.07 -21.79
N ALA A 11 -32.97 -23.01 -21.93
CA ALA A 11 -32.04 -22.58 -20.90
C ALA A 11 -32.78 -22.25 -19.59
N ALA A 12 -33.87 -21.48 -19.67
CA ALA A 12 -34.72 -21.14 -18.52
C ALA A 12 -35.30 -22.40 -17.85
N ALA A 13 -35.81 -23.35 -18.64
CA ALA A 13 -36.36 -24.60 -18.13
C ALA A 13 -35.32 -25.48 -17.41
N ASN A 14 -34.02 -25.28 -17.70
CA ASN A 14 -32.91 -25.95 -17.03
C ASN A 14 -32.26 -25.11 -15.92
N GLY A 15 -32.90 -24.01 -15.51
CA GLY A 15 -32.44 -23.17 -14.40
C GLY A 15 -31.23 -22.28 -14.73
N VAL A 16 -30.94 -22.04 -16.01
CA VAL A 16 -29.91 -21.07 -16.40
C VAL A 16 -30.40 -19.67 -16.08
N LEU A 17 -29.60 -18.91 -15.33
CA LEU A 17 -29.91 -17.52 -14.95
C LEU A 17 -29.05 -16.47 -15.65
N ILE A 18 -27.92 -16.87 -16.25
CA ILE A 18 -26.96 -15.95 -16.88
C ILE A 18 -26.58 -16.49 -18.25
N VAL A 19 -26.69 -15.66 -19.28
CA VAL A 19 -26.39 -16.03 -20.67
C VAL A 19 -25.44 -15.00 -21.28
N ASN A 20 -24.29 -15.48 -21.78
CA ASN A 20 -23.37 -14.67 -22.57
C ASN A 20 -23.76 -14.70 -24.06
N LEU A 21 -23.90 -13.53 -24.69
CA LEU A 21 -24.24 -13.35 -26.09
C LEU A 21 -23.18 -12.49 -26.79
N SER A 22 -22.06 -13.12 -27.15
CA SER A 22 -20.98 -12.50 -27.91
C SER A 22 -21.21 -12.59 -29.43
N MET A 23 -22.35 -12.10 -29.89
CA MET A 23 -22.77 -12.12 -31.29
C MET A 23 -23.74 -10.97 -31.59
N GLY A 24 -23.84 -10.58 -32.86
CA GLY A 24 -24.77 -9.52 -33.25
C GLY A 24 -24.97 -9.41 -34.75
N SER A 25 -25.95 -8.60 -35.15
CA SER A 25 -26.16 -8.16 -36.54
C SER A 25 -26.67 -6.73 -36.59
N ASN A 26 -26.70 -6.14 -37.79
CA ASN A 26 -27.15 -4.76 -37.99
C ASN A 26 -28.66 -4.66 -38.27
N LYS A 27 -29.39 -5.79 -38.23
CA LYS A 27 -30.82 -5.87 -38.57
C LYS A 27 -31.63 -6.21 -37.32
N HIS A 28 -32.65 -5.42 -37.02
CA HIS A 28 -33.50 -5.64 -35.86
C HIS A 28 -34.25 -6.98 -35.97
N GLU A 29 -34.80 -7.26 -37.14
CA GLU A 29 -35.64 -8.44 -37.41
C GLU A 29 -34.91 -9.78 -37.21
N ASP A 30 -33.57 -9.79 -37.26
CA ASP A 30 -32.79 -10.99 -36.95
C ASP A 30 -32.95 -11.42 -35.48
N TRP A 31 -33.33 -10.48 -34.61
CA TRP A 31 -33.37 -10.61 -33.16
C TRP A 31 -34.78 -10.61 -32.56
N ASP A 32 -35.85 -10.53 -33.36
CA ASP A 32 -37.23 -10.52 -32.84
C ASP A 32 -37.55 -11.75 -31.95
N ALA A 33 -37.06 -12.93 -32.35
CA ALA A 33 -37.20 -14.17 -31.58
C ALA A 33 -36.47 -14.10 -30.23
N PHE A 34 -35.31 -13.44 -30.18
CA PHE A 34 -34.58 -13.20 -28.94
C PHE A 34 -35.32 -12.19 -28.07
N THR A 35 -35.74 -11.06 -28.64
CA THR A 35 -36.45 -9.99 -27.94
C THR A 35 -37.68 -10.51 -27.22
N HIS A 36 -38.52 -11.31 -27.90
CA HIS A 36 -39.67 -11.93 -27.26
C HIS A 36 -39.29 -12.88 -26.12
N ALA A 37 -38.24 -13.69 -26.30
CA ALA A 37 -37.83 -14.66 -25.31
C ALA A 37 -37.18 -14.01 -24.08
N ALA A 38 -36.29 -13.04 -24.27
CA ALA A 38 -35.66 -12.30 -23.19
C ALA A 38 -36.69 -11.53 -22.34
N LYS A 39 -37.74 -10.96 -22.97
CA LYS A 39 -38.87 -10.34 -22.27
C LYS A 39 -39.70 -11.33 -21.45
N ALA A 40 -39.87 -12.56 -21.96
CA ALA A 40 -40.60 -13.61 -21.26
C ALA A 40 -39.84 -14.19 -20.06
N HIS A 41 -38.52 -13.93 -19.96
CA HIS A 41 -37.65 -14.40 -18.90
C HIS A 41 -36.91 -13.24 -18.22
N PRO A 42 -37.63 -12.33 -17.53
CA PRO A 42 -37.04 -11.13 -16.91
C PRO A 42 -36.02 -11.48 -15.82
N ASP A 43 -36.11 -12.67 -15.23
CA ASP A 43 -35.22 -13.17 -14.19
C ASP A 43 -33.83 -13.59 -14.71
N MET A 44 -33.69 -13.82 -16.01
CA MET A 44 -32.42 -14.19 -16.65
C MET A 44 -31.63 -12.96 -17.06
N LEU A 45 -30.35 -12.89 -16.70
CA LEU A 45 -29.42 -11.86 -17.13
C LEU A 45 -28.78 -12.24 -18.47
N PHE A 46 -28.84 -11.33 -19.45
CA PHE A 46 -28.17 -11.47 -20.74
C PHE A 46 -27.01 -10.48 -20.84
N VAL A 47 -25.78 -10.99 -20.95
CA VAL A 47 -24.58 -10.16 -21.13
C VAL A 47 -24.21 -10.16 -22.60
N VAL A 48 -24.25 -9.00 -23.25
CA VAL A 48 -24.18 -8.85 -24.71
C VAL A 48 -22.91 -8.06 -25.09
N SER A 49 -22.19 -8.50 -26.13
CA SER A 49 -21.06 -7.71 -26.64
C SER A 49 -21.52 -6.57 -27.56
N ALA A 50 -20.89 -5.40 -27.43
CA ALA A 50 -21.20 -4.23 -28.26
C ALA A 50 -20.74 -4.37 -29.73
N GLY A 51 -19.76 -5.24 -29.99
CA GLY A 51 -19.16 -5.46 -31.31
C GLY A 51 -17.85 -4.68 -31.53
N ASN A 52 -17.13 -5.03 -32.61
CA ASN A 52 -15.75 -4.58 -32.85
C ASN A 52 -15.55 -4.00 -34.27
N ASN A 53 -16.39 -3.03 -34.68
CA ASN A 53 -16.27 -2.35 -35.98
C ASN A 53 -16.03 -0.84 -35.86
N GLY A 54 -15.65 -0.33 -34.69
CA GLY A 54 -15.34 1.07 -34.45
C GLY A 54 -16.51 2.02 -34.68
N ARG A 55 -17.75 1.56 -34.48
CA ARG A 55 -18.96 2.37 -34.71
C ARG A 55 -19.55 2.87 -33.39
N ASP A 56 -20.21 4.01 -33.47
CA ASP A 56 -21.15 4.48 -32.45
C ASP A 56 -22.51 3.80 -32.67
N ILE A 57 -22.88 2.86 -31.80
CA ILE A 57 -24.13 2.09 -31.90
C ILE A 57 -25.36 2.87 -31.43
N ASP A 58 -25.21 4.06 -30.84
CA ASP A 58 -26.33 4.99 -30.65
C ASP A 58 -26.81 5.55 -32.00
N GLN A 59 -25.92 5.60 -33.01
CA GLN A 59 -26.18 6.11 -34.35
C GLN A 59 -26.30 4.99 -35.39
N GLN A 60 -25.51 3.93 -35.24
CA GLN A 60 -25.44 2.78 -36.15
C GLN A 60 -25.70 1.47 -35.37
N PRO A 61 -26.99 1.15 -35.12
CA PRO A 61 -27.39 0.07 -34.24
C PRO A 61 -26.75 -1.29 -34.52
N VAL A 62 -26.45 -2.00 -33.43
CA VAL A 62 -26.10 -3.42 -33.42
C VAL A 62 -27.07 -4.14 -32.49
N TYR A 63 -27.71 -5.19 -32.98
CA TYR A 63 -28.64 -6.01 -32.22
C TYR A 63 -27.95 -7.31 -31.80
N PRO A 64 -28.16 -7.79 -30.55
CA PRO A 64 -29.12 -7.29 -29.58
C PRO A 64 -28.60 -6.17 -28.68
N ALA A 65 -27.37 -5.68 -28.90
CA ALA A 65 -26.68 -4.73 -28.02
C ALA A 65 -27.46 -3.43 -27.73
N VAL A 66 -28.26 -2.93 -28.68
CA VAL A 66 -29.08 -1.72 -28.48
C VAL A 66 -30.52 -2.00 -28.01
N LEU A 67 -30.90 -3.27 -27.79
CA LEU A 67 -32.28 -3.59 -27.43
C LEU A 67 -32.63 -3.01 -26.06
N PRO A 68 -33.77 -2.30 -25.92
CA PRO A 68 -34.18 -1.69 -24.66
C PRO A 68 -34.82 -2.74 -23.73
N LEU A 69 -34.01 -3.63 -23.18
CA LEU A 69 -34.42 -4.69 -22.27
C LEU A 69 -33.73 -4.53 -20.91
N ASP A 70 -34.53 -4.57 -19.84
CA ASP A 70 -34.02 -4.32 -18.48
C ASP A 70 -33.03 -5.37 -18.00
N ASN A 71 -33.11 -6.60 -18.54
CA ASN A 71 -32.28 -7.74 -18.21
C ASN A 71 -31.08 -7.94 -19.17
N ILE A 72 -30.70 -6.91 -19.94
CA ILE A 72 -29.47 -6.89 -20.74
C ILE A 72 -28.39 -6.03 -20.07
N ILE A 73 -27.13 -6.46 -20.17
CA ILE A 73 -25.94 -5.63 -19.97
C ILE A 73 -25.14 -5.63 -21.28
N THR A 74 -24.94 -4.47 -21.88
CA THR A 74 -24.13 -4.31 -23.09
C THR A 74 -22.71 -3.90 -22.75
N VAL A 75 -21.72 -4.69 -23.18
CA VAL A 75 -20.31 -4.54 -22.80
C VAL A 75 -19.44 -4.27 -24.03
N THR A 76 -18.62 -3.22 -23.96
CA THR A 76 -17.56 -2.96 -24.94
C THR A 76 -16.17 -3.24 -24.38
N SER A 77 -15.20 -3.41 -25.27
CA SER A 77 -13.81 -3.68 -24.88
C SER A 77 -13.07 -2.39 -24.57
N ALA A 78 -12.26 -2.45 -23.52
CA ALA A 78 -11.36 -1.40 -23.12
C ALA A 78 -9.89 -1.86 -23.16
N GLU A 79 -8.99 -0.91 -23.27
CA GLU A 79 -7.61 -1.09 -22.83
C GLU A 79 -7.56 -1.14 -21.29
N LEU A 80 -6.47 -1.66 -20.73
CA LEU A 80 -6.22 -1.64 -19.28
C LEU A 80 -6.20 -0.20 -18.72
N THR A 81 -5.96 0.79 -19.58
CA THR A 81 -5.98 2.22 -19.25
C THR A 81 -7.39 2.78 -18.99
N GLY A 82 -8.44 2.01 -19.25
CA GLY A 82 -9.83 2.47 -19.21
C GLY A 82 -10.27 3.25 -20.45
N GLU A 83 -9.44 3.25 -21.49
CA GLU A 83 -9.75 3.82 -22.81
C GLU A 83 -10.50 2.79 -23.66
N LEU A 84 -11.35 3.26 -24.57
CA LEU A 84 -12.02 2.37 -25.54
C LEU A 84 -10.95 1.68 -26.40
N ALA A 85 -11.02 0.34 -26.48
CA ALA A 85 -10.09 -0.44 -27.27
C ALA A 85 -10.21 -0.14 -28.77
N GLN A 86 -9.10 -0.23 -29.49
CA GLN A 86 -9.09 0.04 -30.93
C GLN A 86 -10.09 -0.87 -31.68
N GLY A 87 -10.97 -0.24 -32.47
CA GLY A 87 -11.99 -0.95 -33.24
C GLY A 87 -13.19 -1.42 -32.43
N SER A 88 -13.25 -1.19 -31.12
CA SER A 88 -14.45 -1.50 -30.33
C SER A 88 -15.58 -0.49 -30.61
N ASN A 89 -16.82 -0.97 -30.55
CA ASN A 89 -17.99 -0.13 -30.70
C ASN A 89 -18.25 0.70 -29.43
N SER A 90 -18.87 1.87 -29.58
CA SER A 90 -19.20 2.80 -28.50
C SER A 90 -20.69 3.19 -28.54
N GLY A 91 -21.21 3.78 -27.47
CA GLY A 91 -22.56 4.34 -27.42
C GLY A 91 -22.89 4.78 -26.01
N VAL A 92 -23.07 6.09 -25.80
CA VAL A 92 -23.32 6.66 -24.46
C VAL A 92 -24.59 6.10 -23.84
N ARG A 93 -25.60 5.82 -24.66
CA ARG A 93 -26.89 5.28 -24.20
C ARG A 93 -26.96 3.76 -24.33
N ALA A 94 -26.46 3.21 -25.43
CA ALA A 94 -26.63 1.80 -25.75
C ALA A 94 -25.57 0.86 -25.17
N VAL A 95 -24.40 1.36 -24.76
CA VAL A 95 -23.34 0.54 -24.14
C VAL A 95 -23.29 0.85 -22.66
N ASP A 96 -23.34 -0.18 -21.81
CA ASP A 96 -23.34 0.01 -20.36
C ASP A 96 -21.92 0.10 -19.79
N LEU A 97 -21.04 -0.81 -20.19
CA LEU A 97 -19.76 -1.03 -19.52
C LEU A 97 -18.57 -1.05 -20.49
N LEU A 98 -17.47 -0.41 -20.07
CA LEU A 98 -16.12 -0.62 -20.57
C LEU A 98 -15.44 -1.68 -19.70
N VAL A 99 -14.87 -2.71 -20.32
CA VAL A 99 -14.19 -3.79 -19.58
C VAL A 99 -12.97 -4.25 -20.38
N PRO A 100 -11.80 -4.51 -19.76
CA PRO A 100 -10.64 -4.94 -20.52
C PRO A 100 -10.90 -6.27 -21.22
N GLY A 101 -10.91 -6.22 -22.55
CA GLY A 101 -11.11 -7.37 -23.44
C GLY A 101 -9.96 -7.54 -24.42
N GLU A 102 -8.92 -6.72 -24.32
CA GLU A 102 -7.79 -6.70 -25.23
C GLU A 102 -6.61 -7.50 -24.72
N ASN A 103 -5.94 -8.16 -25.66
CA ASN A 103 -4.78 -8.98 -25.39
C ASN A 103 -5.00 -9.86 -24.13
N LEU A 104 -6.08 -10.68 -24.12
CA LEU A 104 -6.36 -11.78 -23.17
C LEU A 104 -5.94 -13.18 -23.64
N THR A 105 -5.35 -14.00 -22.76
CA THR A 105 -4.89 -15.35 -23.11
C THR A 105 -6.02 -16.32 -22.80
N VAL A 106 -6.49 -17.07 -23.80
CA VAL A 106 -7.57 -18.05 -23.64
C VAL A 106 -7.16 -19.42 -24.16
N THR A 107 -7.94 -20.45 -23.83
CA THR A 107 -7.75 -21.80 -24.36
C THR A 107 -8.35 -21.90 -25.77
N GLY A 108 -7.52 -22.19 -26.76
CA GLY A 108 -7.94 -22.47 -28.13
C GLY A 108 -8.61 -23.85 -28.27
N PHE A 109 -9.22 -24.11 -29.42
CA PHE A 109 -9.91 -25.37 -29.71
C PHE A 109 -8.98 -26.60 -29.64
N ASP A 110 -7.68 -26.41 -29.85
CA ASP A 110 -6.64 -27.44 -29.74
C ASP A 110 -6.07 -27.58 -28.32
N GLY A 111 -6.65 -26.87 -27.34
CA GLY A 111 -6.22 -26.83 -25.95
C GLY A 111 -5.02 -25.92 -25.69
N ARG A 112 -4.46 -25.24 -26.70
CA ARG A 112 -3.29 -24.37 -26.54
C ARG A 112 -3.67 -22.94 -26.18
N PRO A 113 -2.80 -22.20 -25.46
CA PRO A 113 -3.03 -20.78 -25.22
C PRO A 113 -3.03 -19.97 -26.52
N VAL A 114 -4.07 -19.16 -26.72
CA VAL A 114 -4.19 -18.24 -27.84
C VAL A 114 -4.46 -16.82 -27.35
N ARG A 115 -3.86 -15.86 -28.05
CA ARG A 115 -4.02 -14.43 -27.78
C ARG A 115 -5.25 -13.91 -28.51
N VAL A 116 -6.18 -13.34 -27.76
CA VAL A 116 -7.45 -12.82 -28.30
C VAL A 116 -7.78 -11.41 -27.79
N SER A 117 -8.68 -10.74 -28.49
CA SER A 117 -9.05 -9.34 -28.30
C SER A 117 -10.53 -9.10 -28.68
N GLY A 118 -11.17 -8.14 -28.03
CA GLY A 118 -12.48 -7.60 -28.42
C GLY A 118 -13.60 -7.76 -27.39
N SER A 119 -14.72 -7.08 -27.67
CA SER A 119 -15.89 -6.98 -26.77
C SER A 119 -16.53 -8.33 -26.45
N SER A 120 -16.35 -9.34 -27.31
CA SER A 120 -16.77 -10.72 -27.04
C SER A 120 -16.14 -11.30 -25.77
N TYR A 121 -14.88 -10.96 -25.48
CA TYR A 121 -14.17 -11.42 -24.30
C TYR A 121 -14.45 -10.52 -23.09
N ALA A 122 -14.64 -9.23 -23.31
CA ALA A 122 -15.12 -8.30 -22.30
C ALA A 122 -16.49 -8.74 -21.71
N ALA A 123 -17.45 -9.10 -22.57
CA ALA A 123 -18.75 -9.65 -22.18
C ALA A 123 -18.62 -10.99 -21.42
N ALA A 124 -17.71 -11.86 -21.85
CA ALA A 124 -17.46 -13.13 -21.16
C ALA A 124 -16.94 -12.93 -19.73
N ARG A 125 -16.08 -11.92 -19.50
CA ARG A 125 -15.60 -11.60 -18.15
C ARG A 125 -16.71 -11.06 -17.24
N ILE A 126 -17.62 -10.22 -17.76
CA ILE A 126 -18.81 -9.80 -17.00
C ILE A 126 -19.76 -10.96 -16.71
N THR A 127 -19.88 -11.90 -17.65
CA THR A 127 -20.63 -13.15 -17.42
C THR A 127 -20.01 -13.95 -16.26
N ALA A 128 -18.68 -14.07 -16.21
CA ALA A 128 -17.99 -14.73 -15.11
C ALA A 128 -18.20 -14.01 -13.76
N MET A 129 -18.14 -12.67 -13.75
CA MET A 129 -18.48 -11.86 -12.57
C MET A 129 -19.91 -12.13 -12.09
N ALA A 130 -20.89 -12.11 -13.00
CA ALA A 130 -22.29 -12.38 -12.69
C ALA A 130 -22.45 -13.78 -12.07
N ALA A 131 -21.78 -14.80 -12.62
CA ALA A 131 -21.83 -16.16 -12.10
C ALA A 131 -21.25 -16.27 -10.68
N ARG A 132 -20.16 -15.56 -10.40
CA ARG A 132 -19.58 -15.48 -9.05
C ARG A 132 -20.52 -14.80 -8.06
N LEU A 133 -21.15 -13.69 -8.45
CA LEU A 133 -22.14 -13.00 -7.62
C LEU A 133 -23.32 -13.91 -7.31
N LEU A 134 -23.85 -14.60 -8.32
CA LEU A 134 -24.94 -15.57 -8.15
C LEU A 134 -24.55 -16.74 -7.23
N ALA A 135 -23.31 -17.22 -7.29
CA ALA A 135 -22.83 -18.28 -6.41
C ALA A 135 -22.82 -17.85 -4.92
N HIS A 136 -22.57 -16.56 -4.64
CA HIS A 136 -22.64 -15.99 -3.29
C HIS A 136 -24.05 -15.55 -2.88
N HIS A 137 -24.91 -15.28 -3.86
CA HIS A 137 -26.27 -14.78 -3.67
C HIS A 137 -27.26 -15.58 -4.56
N PRO A 138 -27.56 -16.84 -4.22
CA PRO A 138 -28.33 -17.74 -5.08
C PRO A 138 -29.80 -17.31 -5.27
N ASP A 139 -30.29 -16.41 -4.43
CA ASP A 139 -31.60 -15.78 -4.51
C ASP A 139 -31.66 -14.60 -5.50
N TRP A 140 -30.51 -14.08 -5.96
CA TRP A 140 -30.48 -12.97 -6.91
C TRP A 140 -30.93 -13.38 -8.31
N ARG A 141 -31.56 -12.44 -9.02
CA ARG A 141 -31.98 -12.54 -10.42
C ARG A 141 -31.36 -11.41 -11.23
N ALA A 142 -31.79 -11.26 -12.47
CA ALA A 142 -31.19 -10.30 -13.40
C ALA A 142 -31.09 -8.87 -12.84
N ALA A 143 -32.11 -8.41 -12.12
CA ALA A 143 -32.14 -7.06 -11.55
C ALA A 143 -31.06 -6.86 -10.48
N GLU A 144 -30.97 -7.77 -9.50
CA GLU A 144 -29.97 -7.68 -8.42
C GLU A 144 -28.55 -7.87 -8.97
N LEU A 145 -28.36 -8.83 -9.88
CA LEU A 145 -27.07 -9.06 -10.52
C LEU A 145 -26.61 -7.84 -11.31
N LYS A 146 -27.50 -7.25 -12.12
CA LYS A 146 -27.19 -6.05 -12.92
C LYS A 146 -26.86 -4.86 -12.03
N ALA A 147 -27.67 -4.61 -11.00
CA ALA A 147 -27.40 -3.54 -10.03
C ALA A 147 -26.05 -3.72 -9.32
N ALA A 148 -25.74 -4.95 -8.89
CA ALA A 148 -24.47 -5.26 -8.26
C ALA A 148 -23.28 -5.07 -9.21
N ILE A 149 -23.39 -5.49 -10.47
CA ILE A 149 -22.33 -5.29 -11.47
C ILE A 149 -22.12 -3.79 -11.73
N PHE A 150 -23.20 -3.02 -11.92
CA PHE A 150 -23.09 -1.58 -12.19
C PHE A 150 -22.52 -0.80 -11.01
N ALA A 151 -22.79 -1.22 -9.78
CA ALA A 151 -22.17 -0.65 -8.57
C ALA A 151 -20.64 -0.84 -8.49
N ARG A 152 -20.03 -1.59 -9.42
CA ARG A 152 -18.57 -1.78 -9.54
C ARG A 152 -17.95 -0.92 -10.63
N ALA A 153 -18.76 -0.26 -11.46
CA ALA A 153 -18.27 0.57 -12.54
C ALA A 153 -17.65 1.86 -11.99
N LEU A 154 -16.38 2.08 -12.33
CA LEU A 154 -15.64 3.30 -12.05
C LEU A 154 -15.99 4.38 -13.07
N THR A 155 -15.87 5.66 -12.67
CA THR A 155 -15.69 6.72 -13.69
C THR A 155 -14.39 6.49 -14.36
N PRO A 156 -14.39 6.39 -15.70
CA PRO A 156 -13.12 6.42 -16.37
C PRO A 156 -12.52 7.82 -16.16
N MET A 157 -11.23 7.87 -15.84
CA MET A 157 -10.55 9.10 -15.39
C MET A 157 -10.29 10.12 -16.51
N LEU A 158 -10.56 9.74 -17.76
CA LEU A 158 -10.36 10.58 -18.93
C LEU A 158 -11.74 10.94 -19.50
N ASP A 159 -11.96 12.23 -19.75
CA ASP A 159 -13.15 12.80 -20.42
C ASP A 159 -13.46 12.16 -21.79
N LYS A 160 -12.53 11.33 -22.30
CA LYS A 160 -12.64 10.52 -23.52
C LYS A 160 -13.41 9.21 -23.33
N SER A 161 -13.99 8.95 -22.17
CA SER A 161 -14.84 7.79 -21.93
C SER A 161 -16.33 8.08 -22.01
N ALA A 162 -16.71 9.20 -22.63
CA ALA A 162 -18.09 9.53 -23.00
C ALA A 162 -18.63 8.57 -24.09
N HIS A 163 -18.48 7.26 -23.85
CA HIS A 163 -18.74 6.19 -24.80
C HIS A 163 -19.61 5.08 -24.19
N VAL A 164 -19.91 5.12 -22.89
CA VAL A 164 -20.75 4.14 -22.18
C VAL A 164 -21.57 4.80 -21.05
N SER A 165 -22.63 4.13 -20.58
CA SER A 165 -23.62 4.67 -19.66
C SER A 165 -23.26 4.52 -18.17
N GLN A 166 -22.62 3.41 -17.76
CA GLN A 166 -22.32 3.12 -16.35
C GLN A 166 -20.86 3.45 -15.99
N GLY A 167 -19.91 2.98 -16.80
CA GLY A 167 -18.49 3.27 -16.60
C GLY A 167 -17.56 2.10 -16.94
N PHE A 168 -16.40 2.08 -16.28
CA PHE A 168 -15.32 1.14 -16.54
C PHE A 168 -15.14 0.15 -15.37
N ILE A 169 -15.09 -1.16 -15.66
CA ILE A 169 -14.72 -2.19 -14.68
C ILE A 169 -13.34 -2.73 -15.07
N PRO A 170 -12.26 -2.33 -14.38
CA PRO A 170 -10.90 -2.74 -14.74
C PRO A 170 -10.65 -4.23 -14.52
N ASP A 171 -11.25 -4.80 -13.48
CA ASP A 171 -11.03 -6.19 -13.10
C ASP A 171 -12.36 -6.86 -12.71
N PRO A 172 -13.11 -7.40 -13.69
CA PRO A 172 -14.30 -8.20 -13.44
C PRO A 172 -14.02 -9.56 -12.80
N ASP A 173 -12.76 -10.02 -12.73
CA ASP A 173 -12.45 -11.36 -12.22
C ASP A 173 -12.28 -11.38 -10.69
N ARG A 174 -12.22 -10.21 -10.04
CA ARG A 174 -12.13 -10.09 -8.58
C ARG A 174 -13.43 -10.49 -7.87
N ALA A 175 -13.29 -11.32 -6.83
CA ALA A 175 -14.40 -11.82 -5.99
C ALA A 175 -14.93 -10.79 -4.97
N ASP A 176 -14.36 -9.58 -4.89
CA ASP A 176 -14.74 -8.64 -3.85
C ASP A 176 -16.19 -8.16 -4.06
N THR A 177 -17.06 -8.55 -3.13
CA THR A 177 -18.48 -8.23 -3.17
C THR A 177 -18.78 -6.77 -2.76
N ARG A 178 -17.78 -6.03 -2.26
CA ARG A 178 -17.94 -4.68 -1.73
C ARG A 178 -18.26 -3.66 -2.83
N PRO A 179 -19.22 -2.74 -2.60
CA PRO A 179 -19.53 -1.65 -3.55
C PRO A 179 -18.28 -0.80 -3.79
N VAL A 180 -17.90 -0.64 -5.07
CA VAL A 180 -16.84 0.28 -5.48
C VAL A 180 -17.49 1.65 -5.63
N VAL A 181 -17.66 2.39 -4.54
CA VAL A 181 -18.33 3.69 -4.57
C VAL A 181 -17.46 4.76 -3.92
N ARG A 182 -17.01 5.73 -4.73
CA ARG A 182 -17.52 7.12 -4.76
C ARG A 182 -16.65 8.00 -5.68
N ARG A 183 -17.27 8.55 -6.72
CA ARG A 183 -16.66 9.50 -7.69
C ARG A 183 -16.26 10.83 -7.04
N ASP A 184 -16.81 11.16 -5.87
CA ASP A 184 -16.76 12.51 -5.30
C ASP A 184 -15.83 12.63 -4.08
N ILE A 185 -14.94 11.66 -3.85
CA ILE A 185 -13.95 11.76 -2.78
C ILE A 185 -12.75 12.54 -3.33
N PRO A 186 -12.45 13.75 -2.81
CA PRO A 186 -11.22 14.45 -3.19
C PRO A 186 -10.01 13.58 -2.89
N LEU A 187 -9.01 13.61 -3.77
CA LEU A 187 -7.72 12.98 -3.46
C LEU A 187 -6.98 13.86 -2.45
N GLU A 188 -6.85 13.38 -1.22
CA GLU A 188 -6.25 14.13 -0.11
C GLU A 188 -5.42 13.23 0.79
N SER A 189 -4.37 13.81 1.41
CA SER A 189 -3.65 13.18 2.51
C SER A 189 -4.41 13.47 3.80
N ILE A 190 -5.04 12.44 4.37
CA ILE A 190 -5.91 12.54 5.56
C ILE A 190 -5.15 12.28 6.87
N GLY A 191 -3.90 11.85 6.78
CA GLY A 191 -3.09 11.52 7.95
C GLY A 191 -1.61 11.44 7.60
N ARG A 192 -0.78 11.87 8.56
CA ARG A 192 0.68 11.85 8.45
C ARG A 192 1.30 11.29 9.72
N HIS A 193 2.17 10.30 9.58
CA HIS A 193 2.93 9.71 10.68
C HIS A 193 4.42 9.67 10.37
N VAL A 194 5.25 9.91 11.38
CA VAL A 194 6.69 9.62 11.28
C VAL A 194 6.90 8.19 11.78
N LEU A 195 7.26 7.29 10.87
CA LEU A 195 7.60 5.91 11.22
C LEU A 195 9.09 5.83 11.59
N SER A 196 9.38 5.29 12.78
CA SER A 196 10.74 4.89 13.14
C SER A 196 11.00 3.46 12.69
N ALA A 197 11.80 3.30 11.64
CA ALA A 197 12.20 1.99 11.12
C ALA A 197 13.15 1.25 12.07
N ASN A 198 13.92 2.00 12.85
CA ASN A 198 14.79 1.44 13.86
C ASN A 198 13.95 1.14 15.08
N VAL A 199 13.53 -0.12 15.19
CA VAL A 199 13.36 -0.72 16.51
C VAL A 199 14.74 -0.69 17.12
N VAL A 200 15.05 0.38 17.88
CA VAL A 200 16.15 0.30 18.82
C VAL A 200 15.77 -0.83 19.74
N GLY A 201 16.39 -1.99 19.53
CA GLY A 201 16.07 -3.23 20.21
C GLY A 201 15.80 -2.94 21.67
N SER A 202 14.57 -3.15 22.11
CA SER A 202 14.23 -3.20 23.52
C SER A 202 14.72 -2.02 24.37
N TRP A 203 14.56 -0.76 23.95
CA TRP A 203 14.63 0.33 24.95
C TRP A 203 13.56 0.14 26.02
N TYR A 204 12.39 -0.40 25.68
CA TYR A 204 11.37 -0.75 26.68
C TYR A 204 11.79 -1.89 27.62
N GLY A 205 12.62 -2.85 27.20
CA GLY A 205 13.13 -3.89 28.10
C GLY A 205 14.28 -3.40 28.98
N TYR A 206 15.17 -2.55 28.46
CA TYR A 206 16.24 -1.95 29.27
C TYR A 206 15.74 -0.82 30.17
N VAL A 207 14.77 -0.03 29.73
CA VAL A 207 14.08 0.98 30.56
C VAL A 207 13.16 0.29 31.56
N SER A 208 12.43 -0.78 31.21
CA SER A 208 11.66 -1.51 32.24
C SER A 208 12.57 -2.24 33.21
N ALA A 209 13.68 -2.84 32.79
CA ALA A 209 14.66 -3.40 33.71
C ALA A 209 15.30 -2.31 34.60
N GLY A 210 15.66 -1.17 34.01
CA GLY A 210 16.22 -0.03 34.76
C GLY A 210 15.22 0.63 35.72
N VAL A 211 13.95 0.76 35.31
CA VAL A 211 12.85 1.28 36.15
C VAL A 211 12.45 0.26 37.22
N THR A 212 12.49 -1.04 36.92
CA THR A 212 12.24 -2.10 37.90
C THR A 212 13.37 -2.15 38.92
N VAL A 213 14.63 -2.05 38.48
CA VAL A 213 15.80 -1.93 39.38
C VAL A 213 15.69 -0.66 40.22
N LEU A 214 15.35 0.49 39.62
CA LEU A 214 15.16 1.74 40.35
C LEU A 214 14.00 1.66 41.35
N ALA A 215 12.89 1.03 40.99
CA ALA A 215 11.72 0.83 41.86
C ALA A 215 12.04 -0.12 43.02
N VAL A 216 12.80 -1.20 42.77
CA VAL A 216 13.29 -2.11 43.81
C VAL A 216 14.26 -1.37 44.73
N VAL A 217 15.20 -0.60 44.18
CA VAL A 217 16.16 0.20 44.96
C VAL A 217 15.45 1.27 45.80
N LEU A 218 14.46 1.97 45.24
CA LEU A 218 13.62 2.93 45.97
C LEU A 218 12.75 2.25 47.04
N ALA A 219 12.18 1.08 46.75
CA ALA A 219 11.42 0.30 47.72
C ALA A 219 12.31 -0.15 48.89
N PHE A 220 13.53 -0.64 48.61
CA PHE A 220 14.51 -0.96 49.64
C PHE A 220 14.94 0.29 50.43
N ALA A 221 15.14 1.44 49.76
CA ALA A 221 15.45 2.70 50.42
C ALA A 221 14.31 3.20 51.32
N LEU A 222 13.05 3.05 50.90
CA LEU A 222 11.86 3.41 51.67
C LEU A 222 11.62 2.46 52.84
N ILE A 223 11.81 1.15 52.64
CA ILE A 223 11.76 0.15 53.73
C ILE A 223 12.88 0.46 54.74
N TRP A 224 14.08 0.78 54.28
CA TRP A 224 15.19 1.19 55.12
C TRP A 224 14.89 2.48 55.89
N LEU A 225 14.37 3.52 55.23
CA LEU A 225 13.96 4.78 55.86
C LEU A 225 12.86 4.56 56.92
N ARG A 226 11.93 3.63 56.65
CA ARG A 226 10.86 3.28 57.58
C ARG A 226 11.38 2.48 58.78
N LEU A 227 12.33 1.57 58.56
CA LEU A 227 13.02 0.85 59.62
C LEU A 227 13.94 1.78 60.44
N SER A 228 14.58 2.76 59.82
CA SER A 228 15.41 3.75 60.50
C SER A 228 14.60 4.79 61.26
N ASN A 229 13.42 5.18 60.76
CA ASN A 229 12.52 6.12 61.46
C ASN A 229 11.72 5.45 62.58
N ASN A 230 11.40 4.15 62.46
CA ASN A 230 10.79 3.39 63.56
C ASN A 230 11.81 2.94 64.62
N ALA A 231 13.11 3.01 64.30
CA ALA A 231 14.20 2.77 65.24
C ALA A 231 14.61 4.09 65.91
N LEU A 232 13.75 4.65 66.78
CA LEU A 232 14.14 5.36 68.01
C LEU A 232 12.86 5.75 68.78
N PRO A 233 12.74 5.31 70.04
CA PRO A 233 13.58 5.92 71.06
C PRO A 233 14.36 4.87 71.85
N LEU A 234 15.54 4.49 71.36
CA LEU A 234 16.63 4.04 72.23
C LEU A 234 17.84 4.92 71.95
N ARG A 235 17.84 6.10 72.56
CA ARG A 235 19.04 6.94 72.73
C ARG A 235 20.00 6.18 73.64
N THR A 236 20.82 5.31 73.09
CA THR A 236 22.15 4.98 73.61
C THR A 236 22.95 4.27 72.50
N ALA A 237 24.01 4.93 72.05
CA ALA A 237 25.10 4.38 71.23
C ALA A 237 24.72 3.78 69.86
N MET A 238 24.52 4.62 68.84
CA MET A 238 24.86 4.19 67.48
C MET A 238 26.39 4.09 67.39
N GLY A 239 26.92 2.88 67.48
CA GLY A 239 28.34 2.62 67.29
C GLY A 239 28.82 3.03 65.87
N PRO A 240 30.14 3.26 65.68
CA PRO A 240 30.72 3.73 64.42
C PRO A 240 30.39 2.84 63.20
N ASN A 241 29.97 1.60 63.43
CA ASN A 241 29.57 0.66 62.38
C ASN A 241 28.21 1.01 61.75
N THR A 242 27.28 1.63 62.47
CA THR A 242 25.93 1.97 61.96
C THR A 242 25.98 3.18 61.02
N VAL A 243 26.80 4.20 61.36
CA VAL A 243 27.06 5.35 60.48
C VAL A 243 27.82 4.92 59.23
N ARG A 244 28.79 4.00 59.35
CA ARG A 244 29.47 3.41 58.20
C ARG A 244 28.49 2.70 57.27
N LEU A 245 27.57 1.90 57.79
CA LEU A 245 26.57 1.20 56.97
C LEU A 245 25.68 2.16 56.15
N VAL A 246 25.27 3.28 56.75
CA VAL A 246 24.45 4.30 56.05
C VAL A 246 25.25 4.98 54.93
N VAL A 247 26.48 5.40 55.21
CA VAL A 247 27.34 6.06 54.21
C VAL A 247 27.70 5.12 53.06
N TRP A 248 28.01 3.85 53.36
CA TRP A 248 28.31 2.85 52.34
C TRP A 248 27.08 2.49 51.50
N GLY A 249 25.90 2.39 52.11
CA GLY A 249 24.65 2.16 51.39
C GLY A 249 24.30 3.28 50.40
N SER A 250 24.48 4.54 50.80
CA SER A 250 24.26 5.71 49.92
C SER A 250 25.29 5.78 48.79
N ALA A 251 26.56 5.46 49.06
CA ALA A 251 27.61 5.44 48.05
C ALA A 251 27.35 4.38 46.96
N ILE A 252 26.92 3.18 47.34
CA ILE A 252 26.58 2.10 46.39
C ILE A 252 25.42 2.53 45.48
N LEU A 253 24.38 3.17 46.03
CA LEU A 253 23.22 3.64 45.26
C LEU A 253 23.62 4.67 44.18
N ILE A 254 24.46 5.63 44.55
CA ILE A 254 24.96 6.68 43.65
C ILE A 254 25.86 6.07 42.56
N SER A 255 26.73 5.12 42.91
CA SER A 255 27.55 4.41 41.93
C SER A 255 26.72 3.63 40.92
N VAL A 256 25.64 2.95 41.35
CA VAL A 256 24.73 2.23 40.44
C VAL A 256 24.02 3.19 39.49
N LEU A 257 23.56 4.35 39.97
CA LEU A 257 22.92 5.36 39.12
C LEU A 257 23.89 5.94 38.07
N ILE A 258 25.13 6.25 38.47
CA ILE A 258 26.17 6.77 37.58
C ILE A 258 26.55 5.74 36.51
N VAL A 259 26.76 4.48 36.90
CA VAL A 259 27.08 3.39 35.96
C VAL A 259 25.93 3.17 34.98
N THR A 260 24.68 3.21 35.44
CA THR A 260 23.51 3.09 34.57
C THR A 260 23.44 4.25 33.56
N ALA A 261 23.64 5.50 34.00
CA ALA A 261 23.65 6.66 33.11
C ALA A 261 24.80 6.62 32.09
N LEU A 262 25.99 6.16 32.49
CA LEU A 262 27.15 5.97 31.60
C LEU A 262 26.88 4.87 30.56
N LEU A 263 26.31 3.73 30.97
CA LEU A 263 25.95 2.63 30.07
C LEU A 263 24.90 3.07 29.03
N VAL A 264 23.92 3.87 29.46
CA VAL A 264 22.92 4.47 28.56
C VAL A 264 23.55 5.46 27.58
N GLY A 265 24.48 6.32 28.05
CA GLY A 265 25.22 7.26 27.20
C GLY A 265 26.15 6.58 26.18
N LEU A 266 26.82 5.49 26.59
CA LEU A 266 27.66 4.66 25.71
C LEU A 266 26.84 3.90 24.67
N SER A 267 25.65 3.40 25.05
CA SER A 267 24.72 2.73 24.12
C SER A 267 24.23 3.66 23.00
N LYS A 268 23.87 4.91 23.31
CA LYS A 268 23.49 5.90 22.28
C LYS A 268 24.64 6.22 21.33
N ARG A 269 25.85 6.43 21.84
CA ARG A 269 27.04 6.73 21.02
C ARG A 269 27.45 5.56 20.11
N THR A 270 27.26 4.32 20.54
CA THR A 270 27.65 3.12 19.76
C THR A 270 26.67 2.79 18.63
N ALA A 271 25.39 3.12 18.77
CA ALA A 271 24.40 2.99 17.70
C ALA A 271 24.61 4.02 16.57
N GLU A 272 24.94 5.27 16.91
CA GLU A 272 25.23 6.33 15.93
C GLU A 272 26.54 6.11 15.15
N GLN A 273 27.50 5.34 15.68
CA GLN A 273 28.78 5.07 15.01
C GLN A 273 28.75 3.95 13.94
N ARG A 274 27.61 3.27 13.75
CA ARG A 274 27.48 2.15 12.78
C ARG A 274 26.98 2.53 11.40
N PHE A 275 26.33 3.68 11.24
CA PHE A 275 25.78 4.13 9.96
C PHE A 275 26.62 5.23 9.35
N THR A 276 26.70 5.28 8.02
CA THR A 276 27.42 6.34 7.28
C THR A 276 26.48 7.15 6.41
N HIS A 277 25.33 6.59 6.04
CA HIS A 277 24.35 7.21 5.17
C HIS A 277 22.96 7.11 5.79
N THR A 278 22.08 8.04 5.43
CA THR A 278 20.66 8.01 5.78
C THR A 278 19.80 7.94 4.53
N LEU A 279 18.78 7.09 4.58
CA LEU A 279 17.66 7.01 3.65
C LEU A 279 16.42 7.56 4.34
N ARG A 280 15.73 8.51 3.70
CA ARG A 280 14.48 9.11 4.18
C ARG A 280 13.37 8.94 3.14
N PRO A 281 12.73 7.76 3.06
CA PRO A 281 11.70 7.52 2.08
C PRO A 281 10.36 8.09 2.55
N SER A 282 9.51 8.48 1.59
CA SER A 282 8.08 8.75 1.88
C SER A 282 7.27 7.51 1.58
N PHE A 283 6.35 7.15 2.46
CA PHE A 283 5.43 6.04 2.27
C PHE A 283 4.02 6.58 2.08
N ALA A 284 3.23 5.96 1.22
CA ALA A 284 1.82 6.31 1.04
C ALA A 284 0.98 5.05 0.89
N TYR A 285 -0.11 4.95 1.63
CA TYR A 285 -1.11 3.90 1.44
C TYR A 285 -2.50 4.48 1.41
N PHE A 286 -3.44 3.77 0.79
CA PHE A 286 -4.82 4.23 0.66
C PHE A 286 -5.72 3.67 1.75
N GLU A 287 -6.56 4.53 2.32
CA GLU A 287 -7.68 4.10 3.15
C GLU A 287 -8.59 3.17 2.33
N GLY A 288 -8.96 2.02 2.91
CA GLY A 288 -9.74 0.99 2.20
C GLY A 288 -8.90 -0.10 1.50
N THR A 289 -7.57 -0.02 1.57
CA THR A 289 -6.69 -1.18 1.28
C THR A 289 -6.43 -1.99 2.55
N ARG A 290 -5.82 -3.18 2.44
CA ARG A 290 -5.41 -3.95 3.64
C ARG A 290 -4.29 -3.24 4.41
N TRP A 291 -3.50 -2.42 3.71
CA TRP A 291 -2.33 -1.76 4.25
C TRP A 291 -2.66 -0.88 5.44
N ASN A 292 -1.91 -1.06 6.52
CA ASN A 292 -2.08 -0.30 7.75
C ASN A 292 -0.76 -0.27 8.54
N LEU A 293 -0.72 0.52 9.61
CA LEU A 293 0.48 0.65 10.46
C LEU A 293 0.96 -0.69 11.06
N GLY A 294 0.05 -1.63 11.31
CA GLY A 294 0.37 -2.96 11.83
C GLY A 294 1.13 -3.83 10.83
N GLU A 295 0.84 -3.70 9.53
CA GLU A 295 1.57 -4.37 8.45
C GLU A 295 2.87 -3.63 8.08
N LEU A 296 2.80 -2.30 7.98
CA LEU A 296 3.92 -1.51 7.48
C LEU A 296 5.08 -1.43 8.49
N ARG A 297 4.82 -1.31 9.80
CA ARG A 297 5.89 -1.24 10.81
C ARG A 297 6.84 -2.44 10.78
N PRO A 298 6.37 -3.71 10.87
CA PRO A 298 7.27 -4.87 10.85
C PRO A 298 8.00 -5.00 9.51
N ALA A 299 7.31 -4.79 8.38
CA ALA A 299 7.93 -4.81 7.06
C ALA A 299 9.07 -3.78 6.95
N THR A 300 8.80 -2.55 7.40
CA THR A 300 9.77 -1.45 7.42
C THR A 300 10.98 -1.76 8.30
N ALA A 301 10.75 -2.31 9.50
CA ALA A 301 11.83 -2.66 10.42
C ALA A 301 12.73 -3.77 9.84
N GLN A 302 12.14 -4.75 9.16
CA GLN A 302 12.88 -5.80 8.46
C GLN A 302 13.71 -5.23 7.30
N ALA A 303 13.12 -4.37 6.47
CA ALA A 303 13.83 -3.73 5.37
C ALA A 303 15.00 -2.86 5.86
N ALA A 304 14.79 -2.09 6.92
CA ALA A 304 15.83 -1.27 7.54
C ALA A 304 16.98 -2.10 8.11
N LYS A 305 16.69 -3.27 8.69
CA LYS A 305 17.71 -4.22 9.15
C LYS A 305 18.58 -4.72 7.98
N ILE A 306 17.96 -5.02 6.84
CA ILE A 306 18.67 -5.47 5.64
C ILE A 306 19.58 -4.36 5.11
N LEU A 307 19.03 -3.17 4.86
CA LEU A 307 19.80 -2.01 4.38
C LEU A 307 20.89 -1.57 5.37
N GLY A 308 20.69 -1.82 6.66
CA GLY A 308 21.68 -1.58 7.70
C GLY A 308 22.99 -2.37 7.54
N GLN A 309 22.98 -3.50 6.83
CA GLN A 309 24.22 -4.22 6.44
C GLN A 309 25.16 -3.33 5.62
N CYS A 310 24.59 -2.43 4.83
CA CYS A 310 25.32 -1.44 4.04
C CYS A 310 25.56 -0.12 4.79
N ARG A 311 25.42 -0.12 6.12
CA ARG A 311 25.57 1.09 6.96
C ARG A 311 24.61 2.23 6.56
N ILE A 312 23.45 1.88 6.01
CA ILE A 312 22.36 2.82 5.69
C ILE A 312 21.37 2.83 6.84
N LEU A 313 21.17 4.01 7.42
CA LEU A 313 20.14 4.27 8.41
C LEU A 313 18.84 4.61 7.68
N VAL A 314 17.78 3.82 7.84
CA VAL A 314 16.43 4.22 7.41
C VAL A 314 15.80 5.01 8.55
N ALA A 315 15.50 6.28 8.33
CA ALA A 315 14.97 7.18 9.35
C ALA A 315 13.97 8.17 8.76
N ASP A 316 13.22 8.83 9.65
CA ASP A 316 12.29 9.92 9.30
C ASP A 316 11.33 9.54 8.15
N ILE A 317 10.80 8.31 8.17
CA ILE A 317 9.88 7.85 7.14
C ILE A 317 8.59 8.64 7.27
N ASP A 318 8.26 9.37 6.22
CA ASP A 318 7.07 10.18 6.15
C ASP A 318 5.92 9.34 5.59
N LEU A 319 5.06 8.82 6.47
CA LEU A 319 3.92 7.97 6.09
C LEU A 319 2.67 8.82 5.90
N HIS A 320 2.11 8.77 4.69
CA HIS A 320 0.88 9.43 4.28
C HIS A 320 -0.26 8.42 4.15
N ILE A 321 -1.41 8.76 4.72
CA ILE A 321 -2.67 8.04 4.52
C ILE A 321 -3.44 8.82 3.46
N LEU A 322 -3.64 8.21 2.30
CA LEU A 322 -4.34 8.82 1.19
C LEU A 322 -5.80 8.36 1.17
N ARG A 323 -6.69 9.29 0.90
CA ARG A 323 -8.10 9.03 0.61
C ARG A 323 -8.38 9.58 -0.79
N GLY A 324 -9.10 8.83 -1.60
CA GLY A 324 -9.43 9.23 -2.97
C GLY A 324 -10.12 8.11 -3.76
N PRO A 325 -10.38 8.33 -5.05
CA PRO A 325 -11.01 7.33 -5.92
C PRO A 325 -10.28 5.98 -5.93
N ASP A 326 -11.04 4.89 -5.98
CA ASP A 326 -10.53 3.51 -6.02
C ASP A 326 -9.51 3.28 -7.14
N THR A 327 -9.58 4.02 -8.25
CA THR A 327 -8.61 3.93 -9.34
C THR A 327 -7.17 4.18 -8.87
N PHE A 328 -6.95 5.09 -7.92
CA PHE A 328 -5.62 5.39 -7.38
C PHE A 328 -5.09 4.30 -6.45
N MET A 329 -5.96 3.41 -5.97
CA MET A 329 -5.55 2.26 -5.18
C MET A 329 -4.95 1.15 -6.05
N TYR A 330 -4.92 1.29 -7.38
CA TYR A 330 -4.29 0.32 -8.27
C TYR A 330 -3.08 0.94 -8.97
N PHE A 331 -2.01 0.16 -9.09
CA PHE A 331 -0.87 0.58 -9.89
C PHE A 331 -1.17 0.36 -11.38
N LEU A 332 -1.37 1.47 -12.06
CA LEU A 332 -1.51 1.56 -13.51
C LEU A 332 -0.79 2.82 -13.95
N ASP A 333 -0.02 2.71 -15.02
CA ASP A 333 0.87 3.77 -15.49
C ASP A 333 0.19 5.15 -15.64
N SER A 334 -1.01 5.21 -16.21
CA SER A 334 -1.77 6.45 -16.39
C SER A 334 -2.20 7.06 -15.05
N THR A 335 -2.79 6.24 -14.18
CA THR A 335 -3.31 6.65 -12.87
C THR A 335 -2.20 7.00 -11.90
N ALA A 336 -1.10 6.23 -11.90
CA ALA A 336 0.09 6.48 -11.12
C ALA A 336 0.71 7.84 -11.46
N LYS A 337 0.79 8.18 -12.76
CA LYS A 337 1.30 9.49 -13.21
C LYS A 337 0.45 10.62 -12.69
N GLU A 338 -0.87 10.45 -12.67
CA GLU A 338 -1.78 11.45 -12.12
C GLU A 338 -1.69 11.55 -10.59
N LEU A 339 -1.59 10.42 -9.88
CA LEU A 339 -1.39 10.39 -8.43
C LEU A 339 -0.13 11.17 -8.04
N VAL A 340 1.01 10.86 -8.66
CA VAL A 340 2.29 11.52 -8.36
C VAL A 340 2.25 13.01 -8.70
N ARG A 341 1.50 13.42 -9.74
CA ARG A 341 1.30 14.85 -10.06
C ARG A 341 0.48 15.57 -8.99
N ARG A 342 -0.59 14.94 -8.49
CA ARG A 342 -1.51 15.55 -7.52
C ARG A 342 -0.98 15.52 -6.09
N VAL A 343 -0.29 14.44 -5.73
CA VAL A 343 0.26 14.20 -4.39
C VAL A 343 1.77 14.07 -4.52
N ALA A 344 2.44 15.24 -4.56
CA ALA A 344 3.88 15.32 -4.71
C ALA A 344 4.57 14.98 -3.37
N LEU A 345 5.02 13.73 -3.23
CA LEU A 345 5.78 13.26 -2.07
C LEU A 345 7.29 13.28 -2.31
N PRO A 346 8.12 13.57 -1.28
CA PRO A 346 9.57 13.46 -1.36
C PRO A 346 10.03 12.07 -1.83
N LYS A 347 11.06 12.06 -2.67
CA LYS A 347 11.64 10.83 -3.25
C LYS A 347 12.78 10.28 -2.36
N PRO A 348 12.99 8.95 -2.32
CA PRO A 348 12.17 7.93 -2.98
C PRO A 348 10.81 7.76 -2.28
N THR A 349 9.78 7.40 -3.05
CA THR A 349 8.42 7.20 -2.52
C THR A 349 7.98 5.74 -2.72
N VAL A 350 7.44 5.12 -1.67
CA VAL A 350 6.81 3.79 -1.76
C VAL A 350 5.31 3.95 -1.65
N TYR A 351 4.59 3.55 -2.70
CA TYR A 351 3.13 3.50 -2.75
C TYR A 351 2.67 2.07 -2.47
N PHE A 352 1.94 1.91 -1.37
CA PHE A 352 1.29 0.67 -0.99
C PHE A 352 -0.12 0.68 -1.58
N VAL A 353 -0.29 -0.05 -2.68
CA VAL A 353 -1.51 -0.12 -3.47
C VAL A 353 -2.25 -1.43 -3.19
N ARG A 354 -3.52 -1.47 -3.58
CA ARG A 354 -4.34 -2.68 -3.56
C ARG A 354 -3.73 -3.72 -4.50
N ASP A 355 -3.51 -3.37 -5.77
CA ASP A 355 -2.99 -4.30 -6.77
C ASP A 355 -2.38 -3.59 -7.98
N SER A 356 -1.74 -4.33 -8.89
CA SER A 356 -1.26 -3.86 -10.18
C SER A 356 -2.26 -4.19 -11.30
N LEU A 357 -2.57 -3.20 -12.13
CA LEU A 357 -3.35 -3.36 -13.37
C LEU A 357 -2.45 -3.22 -14.61
N GLN A 358 -1.13 -3.33 -14.43
CA GLN A 358 -0.20 -3.37 -15.55
C GLN A 358 -0.44 -4.63 -16.40
N LYS A 359 -0.08 -4.55 -17.68
CA LYS A 359 -0.15 -5.69 -18.61
C LYS A 359 0.64 -6.88 -18.08
N ASP A 360 1.83 -6.60 -17.56
CA ASP A 360 2.68 -7.55 -16.84
C ASP A 360 2.60 -7.14 -15.36
N ALA A 361 1.72 -7.80 -14.61
CA ALA A 361 1.47 -7.48 -13.21
C ALA A 361 2.52 -8.14 -12.30
N TYR A 362 3.15 -7.34 -11.45
CA TYR A 362 4.10 -7.77 -10.43
C TYR A 362 3.58 -7.40 -9.03
N ASP A 363 3.97 -8.19 -8.02
CA ASP A 363 3.64 -7.92 -6.62
C ASP A 363 4.31 -6.64 -6.10
N ALA A 364 5.45 -6.27 -6.70
CA ALA A 364 6.01 -4.96 -6.53
C ALA A 364 6.77 -4.51 -7.78
N GLU A 365 6.86 -3.20 -8.00
CA GLU A 365 7.60 -2.63 -9.11
C GLU A 365 8.37 -1.37 -8.70
N ALA A 366 9.70 -1.44 -8.82
CA ALA A 366 10.61 -0.30 -8.66
C ALA A 366 10.88 0.43 -9.98
N ILE A 367 10.64 1.74 -9.98
CA ILE A 367 10.96 2.65 -11.08
C ILE A 367 12.13 3.53 -10.64
N GLY A 368 13.34 3.05 -10.94
CA GLY A 368 14.60 3.79 -10.81
C GLY A 368 14.79 4.81 -11.93
N LYS A 369 15.98 5.42 -12.01
CA LYS A 369 16.33 6.37 -13.07
C LYS A 369 16.60 5.64 -14.38
N GLY A 370 17.36 4.54 -14.35
CA GLY A 370 17.77 3.77 -15.52
C GLY A 370 16.62 3.12 -16.29
N ASN A 371 15.51 2.78 -15.62
CA ASN A 371 14.31 2.19 -16.24
C ASN A 371 13.14 3.20 -16.39
N SER A 372 13.36 4.49 -16.12
CA SER A 372 12.32 5.53 -16.21
C SER A 372 12.14 6.18 -17.59
N ASN A 373 12.90 5.78 -18.61
CA ASN A 373 12.88 6.44 -19.94
C ASN A 373 11.48 6.54 -20.56
N THR A 374 10.63 5.53 -20.35
CA THR A 374 9.24 5.51 -20.82
C THR A 374 8.25 6.12 -19.80
N ARG A 375 8.70 6.39 -18.57
CA ARG A 375 7.88 6.76 -17.40
C ARG A 375 8.57 7.81 -16.49
N PRO A 376 9.08 8.95 -17.02
CA PRO A 376 9.96 9.85 -16.27
C PRO A 376 9.30 10.50 -15.05
N THR A 377 7.98 10.68 -15.06
CA THR A 377 7.20 11.23 -13.94
C THR A 377 7.10 10.26 -12.75
N LEU A 378 7.41 8.98 -12.95
CA LEU A 378 7.36 7.95 -11.91
C LEU A 378 8.75 7.61 -11.35
N ILE A 379 9.78 8.35 -11.73
CA ILE A 379 11.15 8.13 -11.25
C ILE A 379 11.22 8.13 -9.71
N TYR A 380 12.00 7.19 -9.18
CA TYR A 380 12.20 6.93 -7.76
C TYR A 380 10.91 6.59 -7.00
N THR A 381 10.04 5.80 -7.64
CA THR A 381 8.85 5.24 -6.98
C THR A 381 8.90 3.72 -6.92
N VAL A 382 8.47 3.16 -5.80
CA VAL A 382 8.13 1.75 -5.65
C VAL A 382 6.62 1.62 -5.53
N TRP A 383 6.03 0.63 -6.17
CA TRP A 383 4.61 0.30 -6.04
C TRP A 383 4.50 -1.12 -5.50
N MET A 384 3.87 -1.31 -4.34
CA MET A 384 3.74 -2.63 -3.69
C MET A 384 2.27 -3.03 -3.58
N THR A 385 1.92 -4.23 -4.07
CA THR A 385 0.57 -4.77 -4.03
C THR A 385 0.28 -5.46 -2.70
N GLN A 386 -1.00 -5.56 -2.41
CA GLN A 386 -1.48 -6.16 -1.17
C GLN A 386 -1.47 -7.69 -1.18
N ASP A 387 -0.93 -8.39 -2.16
CA ASP A 387 -0.90 -9.86 -2.12
C ASP A 387 0.54 -10.39 -1.93
N ILE A 388 1.49 -9.47 -1.71
CA ILE A 388 2.89 -9.79 -1.47
C ILE A 388 3.07 -10.63 -0.19
N ALA A 389 3.80 -11.74 -0.31
CA ALA A 389 3.99 -12.73 0.74
C ALA A 389 4.97 -12.24 1.84
N ASP A 390 6.06 -11.59 1.46
CA ASP A 390 7.14 -11.16 2.35
C ASP A 390 7.39 -9.64 2.27
N PRO A 391 6.46 -8.81 2.77
CA PRO A 391 6.47 -7.37 2.53
C PRO A 391 7.75 -6.68 3.00
N GLY A 392 8.42 -7.18 4.05
CA GLY A 392 9.68 -6.61 4.53
C GLY A 392 10.90 -6.95 3.66
N ILE A 393 10.95 -8.16 3.10
CA ILE A 393 12.01 -8.54 2.15
C ILE A 393 11.80 -7.82 0.83
N SER A 394 10.57 -7.86 0.28
CA SER A 394 10.24 -7.19 -0.97
C SER A 394 10.44 -5.68 -0.87
N LEU A 395 10.07 -5.04 0.24
CA LEU A 395 10.35 -3.62 0.44
C LEU A 395 11.86 -3.32 0.39
N ALA A 396 12.69 -4.18 0.99
CA ALA A 396 14.14 -4.03 0.90
C ALA A 396 14.64 -4.20 -0.54
N HIS A 397 14.18 -5.25 -1.20
CA HIS A 397 14.50 -5.60 -2.59
C HIS A 397 14.20 -4.44 -3.55
N GLU A 398 12.98 -3.91 -3.52
CA GLU A 398 12.57 -2.80 -4.39
C GLU A 398 13.32 -1.49 -4.08
N LEU A 399 13.55 -1.20 -2.80
CA LEU A 399 14.37 -0.04 -2.43
C LEU A 399 15.80 -0.18 -2.95
N ILE A 400 16.37 -1.38 -2.96
CA ILE A 400 17.70 -1.65 -3.51
C ILE A 400 17.71 -1.44 -5.03
N HIS A 401 16.70 -1.91 -5.77
CA HIS A 401 16.58 -1.61 -7.21
C HIS A 401 16.66 -0.11 -7.50
N ILE A 402 15.99 0.71 -6.69
CA ILE A 402 16.03 2.18 -6.85
C ILE A 402 17.39 2.75 -6.42
N LEU A 403 17.94 2.33 -5.29
CA LEU A 403 19.19 2.88 -4.76
C LEU A 403 20.40 2.50 -5.61
N ALA A 404 20.45 1.27 -6.10
CA ALA A 404 21.49 0.78 -7.00
C ALA A 404 21.26 1.18 -8.46
N ASP A 405 20.05 1.65 -8.79
CA ASP A 405 19.58 1.98 -10.13
C ASP A 405 19.83 0.86 -11.14
N SER A 406 19.51 -0.38 -10.74
CA SER A 406 19.73 -1.60 -11.51
C SER A 406 18.55 -2.54 -11.34
N GLY A 407 18.17 -3.25 -12.41
CA GLY A 407 17.19 -4.34 -12.41
C GLY A 407 17.80 -5.73 -12.28
N ASP A 408 19.10 -5.82 -11.97
CA ASP A 408 19.82 -7.09 -11.90
C ASP A 408 19.42 -7.88 -10.66
N HIS A 409 19.25 -9.19 -10.85
CA HIS A 409 19.02 -10.15 -9.78
C HIS A 409 20.29 -10.95 -9.49
N VAL A 410 20.49 -11.31 -8.22
CA VAL A 410 21.67 -12.03 -7.73
C VAL A 410 21.25 -13.38 -7.16
N GLU A 411 21.47 -14.45 -7.92
CA GLU A 411 21.04 -15.82 -7.58
C GLU A 411 21.87 -16.52 -6.51
N ARG A 412 22.59 -15.77 -5.68
CA ARG A 412 23.31 -16.32 -4.52
C ARG A 412 22.31 -16.76 -3.43
N PRO A 413 22.55 -17.87 -2.71
CA PRO A 413 21.70 -18.27 -1.59
C PRO A 413 21.54 -17.14 -0.58
N ARG A 414 20.31 -16.98 -0.07
CA ARG A 414 19.94 -15.96 0.94
C ARG A 414 20.14 -14.51 0.53
N ASN A 415 20.52 -14.22 -0.73
CA ASN A 415 20.66 -12.84 -1.18
C ASN A 415 19.28 -12.18 -1.28
N VAL A 416 19.17 -10.93 -0.83
CA VAL A 416 17.90 -10.19 -0.93
C VAL A 416 17.47 -9.94 -2.39
N MET A 417 18.41 -9.85 -3.32
CA MET A 417 18.16 -9.55 -4.74
C MET A 417 17.92 -10.80 -5.61
N ARG A 418 17.54 -11.94 -5.03
CA ARG A 418 17.10 -13.11 -5.83
C ARG A 418 15.79 -12.80 -6.55
N ALA A 419 15.57 -13.39 -7.72
CA ALA A 419 14.30 -13.25 -8.44
C ALA A 419 13.11 -13.76 -7.62
N ASP A 420 13.28 -14.89 -6.93
CA ASP A 420 12.28 -15.43 -6.02
C ASP A 420 12.47 -14.84 -4.62
N THR A 421 11.50 -14.05 -4.16
CA THR A 421 11.52 -13.51 -2.79
C THR A 421 11.10 -14.60 -1.78
N SER A 422 11.86 -14.71 -0.67
CA SER A 422 11.63 -15.69 0.40
C SER A 422 12.06 -15.10 1.75
N PRO A 423 11.52 -15.57 2.89
CA PRO A 423 11.93 -15.13 4.23
C PRO A 423 13.42 -15.27 4.52
N GLU A 424 14.12 -16.16 3.80
CA GLU A 424 15.55 -16.41 3.97
C GLU A 424 16.46 -15.41 3.23
N ASN A 425 15.90 -14.62 2.32
CA ASN A 425 16.62 -13.71 1.43
C ASN A 425 16.98 -12.39 2.14
N VAL A 426 17.91 -12.46 3.09
CA VAL A 426 18.22 -11.35 4.00
C VAL A 426 19.64 -10.78 3.84
N GLU A 427 20.48 -11.35 2.99
CA GLU A 427 21.90 -11.02 2.90
C GLU A 427 22.23 -10.06 1.75
N LEU A 428 23.20 -9.16 1.99
CA LEU A 428 23.81 -8.28 0.99
C LEU A 428 25.32 -8.47 0.97
N SER A 429 25.90 -8.53 -0.23
CA SER A 429 27.37 -8.56 -0.39
C SER A 429 27.99 -7.16 -0.24
N SER A 430 29.30 -7.11 0.03
CA SER A 430 30.06 -5.85 0.09
C SER A 430 29.98 -5.08 -1.23
N THR A 431 30.09 -5.77 -2.38
CA THR A 431 29.99 -5.16 -3.71
C THR A 431 28.60 -4.56 -3.95
N GLN A 432 27.53 -5.26 -3.56
CA GLN A 432 26.17 -4.69 -3.62
C GLN A 432 26.07 -3.44 -2.73
N CYS A 433 26.61 -3.48 -1.51
CA CYS A 433 26.59 -2.32 -0.63
C CYS A 433 27.34 -1.11 -1.21
N GLU A 434 28.51 -1.31 -1.81
CA GLU A 434 29.25 -0.24 -2.48
C GLU A 434 28.45 0.37 -3.63
N GLN A 435 27.82 -0.46 -4.47
CA GLN A 435 26.97 0.01 -5.56
C GLN A 435 25.76 0.79 -5.05
N ILE A 436 25.03 0.26 -4.07
CA ILE A 436 23.86 0.91 -3.44
C ILE A 436 24.25 2.29 -2.88
N ILE A 437 25.36 2.37 -2.16
CA ILE A 437 25.82 3.63 -1.56
C ILE A 437 26.21 4.64 -2.64
N ASN A 438 27.08 4.24 -3.57
CA ASN A 438 27.63 5.15 -4.58
C ASN A 438 26.53 5.68 -5.51
N THR A 439 25.65 4.81 -5.98
CA THR A 439 24.55 5.21 -6.87
C THR A 439 23.48 5.98 -6.11
N GLY A 440 23.11 5.54 -4.89
CA GLY A 440 22.13 6.22 -4.07
C GLY A 440 22.56 7.64 -3.68
N GLU A 441 23.84 7.85 -3.36
CA GLU A 441 24.41 9.18 -3.11
C GLU A 441 24.41 10.03 -4.39
N LYS A 442 24.89 9.47 -5.52
CA LYS A 442 24.93 10.16 -6.83
C LYS A 442 23.54 10.60 -7.29
N ASN A 443 22.52 9.80 -7.03
CA ASN A 443 21.12 10.08 -7.38
C ASN A 443 20.39 10.93 -6.34
N GLY A 444 21.05 11.31 -5.24
CA GLY A 444 20.49 12.17 -4.19
C GLY A 444 19.49 11.47 -3.27
N LEU A 445 19.43 10.13 -3.29
CA LEU A 445 18.53 9.32 -2.47
C LEU A 445 19.13 8.98 -1.10
N LEU A 446 20.46 8.95 -1.00
CA LEU A 446 21.20 8.77 0.25
C LEU A 446 21.96 10.03 0.62
N ARG A 447 21.99 10.34 1.92
CA ARG A 447 22.74 11.47 2.46
C ARG A 447 23.78 11.00 3.46
N ARG A 448 25.02 11.47 3.35
CA ARG A 448 26.07 11.19 4.35
C ARG A 448 25.69 11.78 5.71
N LEU A 449 25.88 10.99 6.75
CA LEU A 449 25.85 11.45 8.13
C LEU A 449 27.18 12.16 8.42
N SER A 450 27.13 13.43 8.82
CA SER A 450 28.36 14.18 9.11
C SER A 450 29.04 13.62 10.36
N SER A 451 30.28 13.17 10.21
CA SER A 451 31.16 12.84 11.34
C SER A 451 31.80 14.12 11.88
N SER A 452 31.17 14.84 12.82
CA SER A 452 31.90 15.63 13.83
C SER A 452 30.98 16.25 14.89
N PRO A 453 31.34 16.17 16.19
CA PRO A 453 30.78 17.03 17.21
C PRO A 453 31.30 18.46 16.99
N LYS A 454 30.41 19.44 16.99
CA LYS A 454 30.80 20.86 17.06
C LYS A 454 31.63 21.03 18.35
N PRO A 455 32.88 21.54 18.31
CA PRO A 455 33.62 21.79 19.53
C PRO A 455 32.81 22.76 20.40
N LEU A 456 32.61 22.42 21.67
CA LEU A 456 32.13 23.38 22.64
C LEU A 456 33.10 24.57 22.62
N PRO A 457 32.61 25.82 22.56
CA PRO A 457 33.48 26.98 22.64
C PRO A 457 34.27 26.90 23.94
N GLN A 458 35.60 26.86 23.83
CA GLN A 458 36.49 27.04 24.97
C GLN A 458 36.36 28.49 25.43
N GLY A 459 35.90 28.68 26.67
CA GLY A 459 35.90 29.99 27.33
C GLY A 459 34.51 30.54 27.63
N ALA A 460 33.81 29.92 28.56
CA ALA A 460 32.85 30.64 29.41
C ALA A 460 33.10 30.17 30.86
N LEU A 461 33.96 30.91 31.55
CA LEU A 461 34.13 30.84 32.99
C LEU A 461 32.77 31.13 33.63
N PHE A 462 32.21 30.13 34.33
CA PHE A 462 31.06 30.35 35.19
C PHE A 462 31.53 31.09 36.45
N GLU A 463 31.27 32.38 36.53
CA GLU A 463 31.23 33.10 37.81
C GLU A 463 29.92 32.77 38.53
N PHE A 464 30.03 32.27 39.76
CA PHE A 464 28.92 32.15 40.69
C PHE A 464 28.73 33.47 41.44
N PRO A 465 27.52 34.06 41.53
CA PRO A 465 27.22 34.99 42.59
C PRO A 465 26.73 34.23 43.82
N ALA A 466 27.35 34.58 44.94
CA ALA A 466 26.95 34.19 46.28
C ALA A 466 25.60 34.82 46.68
N ARG A 467 25.09 34.28 47.77
CA ARG A 467 23.73 34.32 48.28
C ARG A 467 23.44 35.61 49.11
N VAL A 468 22.14 35.86 49.28
CA VAL A 468 21.44 36.55 50.41
C VAL A 468 21.18 38.06 50.29
N GLY A 469 19.90 38.42 50.45
CA GLY A 469 19.46 39.74 50.93
C GLY A 469 17.97 39.97 50.66
N GLY A 470 17.12 39.90 51.69
CA GLY A 470 15.67 40.07 51.57
C GLY A 470 15.22 41.52 51.35
N GLY A 471 13.93 41.66 51.03
CA GLY A 471 13.24 42.95 51.03
C GLY A 471 11.92 42.88 50.26
N GLN A 472 10.80 43.08 50.98
CA GLN A 472 9.47 43.35 50.43
C GLN A 472 9.47 44.65 49.61
N GLU A 473 8.61 44.74 48.58
CA GLU A 473 7.57 45.78 48.35
C GLU A 473 7.12 45.79 46.87
N ARG A 474 5.83 45.49 46.63
CA ARG A 474 4.75 46.35 46.11
C ARG A 474 4.77 46.69 44.60
N MET A 475 3.67 46.29 43.94
CA MET A 475 2.80 47.03 42.99
C MET A 475 3.47 48.20 42.22
N GLU A 476 3.47 48.27 40.89
CA GLU A 476 2.33 48.66 40.03
C GLU A 476 2.77 48.70 38.54
N MET A 477 1.84 48.29 37.68
CA MET A 477 1.45 48.82 36.35
C MET A 477 2.49 49.35 35.35
N GLY A 478 2.44 48.74 34.16
CA GLY A 478 2.93 49.23 32.87
C GLY A 478 2.50 48.31 31.76
#